data_AF-B8KIJ2-F1
#
_entry.id   AF-B8KIJ2-F1
#
_cell.length_a   1.000
_cell.length_b   1.000
_cell.length_c   1.000
_cell.angle_alpha   90.00
_cell.angle_beta   90.00
_cell.angle_gamma   90.00
#
_symmetry.space_group_name_H-M   'P 1'
#
loop_
_entity.id
_entity.type
_entity.pdbx_description
1 polymer ?
#
loop_
_entity_poly.entity_id
_entity_poly.type
_entity_poly.pdbx_seq_one_letter_code
_entity_poly.pdbx_strand_id
1 'polypeptide(L)'
;MSQKLNASVTRVSDRPRNPDNKADSMQMQYIVAAKNALAQGKQPKPLMQQLEDQMVGYYPIVTNAMCLQCHGSNPGDISADTAAALDALYPLDQARGYGLDELRGIFVVSMDKE
;
A
#
# COMPACT_ATOMS: atom_id res chain seq x y z
N MET A 1 -1.44 26.04 0.86
CA MET A 1 -1.29 25.18 2.06
C MET A 1 -0.19 24.12 1.93
N SER A 2 0.08 23.53 0.75
CA SER A 2 1.11 22.47 0.64
C SER A 2 2.58 22.95 0.54
N GLN A 3 2.85 24.23 0.26
CA GLN A 3 4.25 24.72 0.12
C GLN A 3 4.89 25.20 1.43
N LYS A 4 4.20 25.12 2.58
CA LYS A 4 4.70 25.68 3.85
C LYS A 4 5.26 24.63 4.83
N LEU A 5 4.98 23.34 4.63
CA LEU A 5 5.27 22.26 5.59
C LEU A 5 6.06 21.07 5.00
N ASN A 6 6.68 21.23 3.82
CA ASN A 6 7.44 20.17 3.11
C ASN A 6 6.74 18.81 3.08
N ALA A 7 5.44 18.81 2.77
CA ALA A 7 4.63 17.59 2.81
C ALA A 7 5.00 16.62 1.68
N SER A 8 5.08 15.32 1.99
CA SER A 8 5.32 14.24 1.03
C SER A 8 4.20 13.20 1.10
N VAL A 9 3.90 12.55 -0.04
CA VAL A 9 2.97 11.43 -0.11
C VAL A 9 3.60 10.31 -0.92
N THR A 10 3.72 9.13 -0.32
CA THR A 10 4.25 7.94 -0.98
C THR A 10 3.33 6.75 -0.79
N ARG A 11 3.40 5.79 -1.72
CA ARG A 11 2.71 4.50 -1.58
C ARG A 11 3.72 3.47 -1.13
N VAL A 12 3.39 2.71 -0.10
CA VAL A 12 4.27 1.73 0.51
C VAL A 12 3.55 0.38 0.63
N SER A 13 4.27 -0.73 0.48
CA SER A 13 3.71 -2.07 0.60
C SER A 13 4.77 -3.10 1.02
N ASP A 14 4.31 -4.19 1.64
CA ASP A 14 5.14 -5.36 1.90
C ASP A 14 5.31 -6.24 0.65
N ARG A 15 4.45 -6.06 -0.35
CA ARG A 15 4.49 -6.71 -1.68
C ARG A 15 4.43 -5.65 -2.79
N PRO A 16 5.52 -4.87 -2.98
CA PRO A 16 5.50 -3.75 -3.90
C PRO A 16 5.59 -4.18 -5.37
N ARG A 17 5.07 -3.33 -6.26
CA ARG A 17 5.27 -3.46 -7.72
C ARG A 17 6.54 -2.76 -8.17
N ASN A 18 6.70 -1.50 -7.73
CA ASN A 18 7.97 -0.78 -7.79
C ASN A 18 8.76 -1.08 -6.51
N PRO A 19 9.96 -1.69 -6.58
CA PRO A 19 10.79 -2.00 -5.41
C PRO A 19 11.03 -0.83 -4.45
N ASP A 20 11.08 0.42 -4.94
CA ASP A 20 11.29 1.61 -4.12
C ASP A 20 10.16 1.87 -3.11
N ASN A 21 8.99 1.24 -3.32
CA ASN A 21 7.83 1.33 -2.45
C ASN A 21 7.83 0.24 -1.35
N LYS A 22 8.96 -0.42 -1.09
CA LYS A 22 9.06 -1.44 -0.04
C LYS A 22 8.92 -0.78 1.34
N ALA A 23 8.07 -1.36 2.17
CA ALA A 23 7.88 -0.90 3.54
C ALA A 23 9.13 -1.06 4.40
N ASP A 24 9.42 -0.02 5.19
CA ASP A 24 10.41 -0.07 6.26
C ASP A 24 9.88 -0.78 7.52
N SER A 25 10.73 -0.90 8.55
CA SER A 25 10.38 -1.60 9.79
C SER A 25 9.21 -0.99 10.57
N MET A 26 8.98 0.32 10.52
CA MET A 26 7.86 0.98 11.21
C MET A 26 6.55 0.80 10.42
N GLN A 27 6.62 1.00 9.11
CA GLN A 27 5.50 0.80 8.20
C GLN A 27 5.04 -0.66 8.19
N MET A 28 5.99 -1.61 8.24
CA MET A 28 5.69 -3.04 8.34
C MET A 28 4.91 -3.41 9.60
N GLN A 29 5.19 -2.77 10.74
CA GLN A 29 4.42 -3.02 11.97
C GLN A 29 2.95 -2.63 11.80
N TYR A 30 2.69 -1.47 11.21
CA TYR A 30 1.32 -1.06 10.89
C TYR A 30 0.67 -2.00 9.88
N ILE A 31 1.37 -2.38 8.81
CA ILE A 31 0.87 -3.30 7.78
C ILE A 31 0.45 -4.64 8.39
N VAL A 32 1.26 -5.22 9.27
CA VAL A 32 0.94 -6.48 9.97
C VAL A 32 -0.30 -6.31 10.84
N ALA A 33 -0.38 -5.23 11.63
CA ALA A 33 -1.55 -4.96 12.47
C ALA A 33 -2.83 -4.78 11.62
N ALA A 34 -2.74 -4.08 10.50
CA ALA A 34 -3.85 -3.86 9.58
C ALA A 34 -4.33 -5.17 8.92
N LYS A 35 -3.40 -6.04 8.48
CA LYS A 35 -3.74 -7.38 7.97
C LYS A 35 -4.44 -8.23 9.02
N ASN A 36 -3.95 -8.20 10.26
CA ASN A 36 -4.58 -8.92 11.37
C ASN A 36 -5.99 -8.39 11.68
N ALA A 37 -6.23 -7.09 11.56
CA ALA A 37 -7.57 -6.51 11.71
C ALA A 37 -8.53 -7.02 10.62
N LEU A 38 -8.10 -7.01 9.36
CA LEU A 38 -8.89 -7.54 8.23
C LEU A 38 -9.21 -9.03 8.41
N ALA A 39 -8.24 -9.83 8.84
CA ALA A 39 -8.45 -11.26 9.14
C ALA A 39 -9.49 -11.49 10.25
N GLN A 40 -9.74 -10.51 11.12
CA GLN A 40 -10.79 -10.54 12.15
C GLN A 40 -12.10 -9.90 11.69
N GLY A 41 -12.25 -9.57 10.40
CA GLY A 41 -13.43 -8.88 9.86
C GLY A 41 -13.53 -7.40 10.27
N LYS A 42 -12.44 -6.81 10.78
CA LYS A 42 -12.39 -5.40 11.17
C LYS A 42 -11.72 -4.56 10.08
N GLN A 43 -12.19 -3.34 9.91
CA GLN A 43 -11.56 -2.39 8.99
C GLN A 43 -10.34 -1.72 9.65
N PRO A 44 -9.15 -1.74 9.02
CA PRO A 44 -7.99 -1.05 9.53
C PRO A 44 -8.22 0.46 9.47
N LYS A 45 -7.87 1.17 10.54
CA LYS A 45 -8.02 2.62 10.63
C LYS A 45 -6.69 3.31 10.33
N PRO A 46 -6.71 4.54 9.79
CA PRO A 46 -5.51 5.35 9.67
C PRO A 46 -4.80 5.52 11.01
N LEU A 47 -3.48 5.62 10.97
CA LEU A 47 -2.64 5.90 12.14
C LEU A 47 -1.88 7.21 11.92
N MET A 48 -1.90 8.10 12.89
CA MET A 48 -1.05 9.30 12.92
C MET A 48 0.01 9.13 13.99
N GLN A 49 1.25 9.43 13.65
CA GLN A 49 2.40 9.41 14.53
C GLN A 49 3.05 10.78 14.56
N GLN A 50 3.47 11.21 15.74
CA GLN A 50 4.31 12.39 15.90
C GLN A 50 5.74 11.90 16.15
N LEU A 51 6.64 12.20 15.22
CA LEU A 51 8.09 12.11 15.42
C LEU A 51 8.59 13.46 15.93
N GLU A 52 9.84 13.61 16.37
CA GLU A 52 10.31 14.86 17.00
C GLU A 52 9.97 16.11 16.18
N ASP A 53 10.38 16.14 14.90
CA ASP A 53 10.20 17.29 14.01
C ASP A 53 9.14 17.07 12.90
N GLN A 54 8.47 15.90 12.88
CA GLN A 54 7.57 15.53 11.78
C GLN A 54 6.27 14.87 12.25
N MET A 55 5.23 15.07 11.45
CA MET A 55 3.96 14.36 11.54
C MET A 55 3.91 13.33 10.40
N VAL A 56 3.65 12.06 10.74
CA VAL A 56 3.55 10.98 9.76
C VAL A 56 2.20 10.27 9.90
N GLY A 57 1.50 10.11 8.79
CA GLY A 57 0.22 9.41 8.69
C GLY A 57 0.29 8.18 7.80
N TYR A 58 -0.27 7.06 8.27
CA TYR A 58 -0.44 5.83 7.50
C TYR A 58 -1.93 5.61 7.20
N TYR A 59 -2.25 5.46 5.91
CA TYR A 59 -3.61 5.26 5.43
C TYR A 59 -3.70 3.95 4.66
N PRO A 60 -4.51 2.97 5.11
CA PRO A 60 -4.55 1.64 4.51
C PRO A 60 -5.23 1.66 3.15
N ILE A 61 -4.72 0.85 2.22
CA ILE A 61 -5.28 0.64 0.90
C ILE A 61 -5.81 -0.80 0.88
N VAL A 62 -7.12 -0.96 0.89
CA VAL A 62 -7.80 -2.26 0.87
C VAL A 62 -8.30 -2.53 -0.55
N THR A 63 -8.10 -3.75 -1.05
CA THR A 63 -8.49 -4.15 -2.40
C THR A 63 -10.00 -4.24 -2.55
N ASN A 64 -10.47 -3.88 -3.74
CA ASN A 64 -11.84 -4.12 -4.20
C ASN A 64 -11.81 -4.83 -5.55
N ALA A 65 -12.99 -5.09 -6.14
CA ALA A 65 -13.12 -5.81 -7.41
C ALA A 65 -12.30 -5.19 -8.56
N MET A 66 -12.23 -3.86 -8.64
CA MET A 66 -11.42 -3.18 -9.67
C MET A 66 -9.93 -3.41 -9.45
N CYS A 67 -9.47 -3.46 -8.19
CA CYS A 67 -8.06 -3.73 -7.89
C CYS A 67 -7.59 -5.07 -8.45
N LEU A 68 -8.46 -6.08 -8.46
CA LEU A 68 -8.10 -7.44 -8.86
C LEU A 68 -7.75 -7.55 -10.35
N GLN A 69 -8.21 -6.61 -11.18
CA GLN A 69 -7.87 -6.57 -12.61
C GLN A 69 -6.36 -6.47 -12.88
N CYS A 70 -5.60 -6.00 -11.90
CA CYS A 70 -4.14 -5.87 -11.98
C CYS A 70 -3.39 -6.56 -10.83
N HIS A 71 -4.10 -6.96 -9.77
CA HIS A 71 -3.53 -7.46 -8.52
C HIS A 71 -4.12 -8.81 -8.09
N GLY A 72 -5.09 -9.35 -8.82
CA GLY A 72 -5.85 -10.54 -8.45
C GLY A 72 -5.04 -11.83 -8.38
N SER A 73 -5.66 -12.86 -7.82
CA SER A 73 -5.07 -14.20 -7.62
C SER A 73 -5.69 -15.27 -8.51
N ASN A 74 -6.92 -15.07 -8.99
CA ASN A 74 -7.63 -16.10 -9.72
C ASN A 74 -7.31 -16.05 -11.22
N PRO A 75 -7.39 -17.20 -11.93
CA PRO A 75 -7.35 -17.23 -13.38
C PRO A 75 -8.43 -16.31 -13.96
N GLY A 76 -8.02 -15.40 -14.85
CA GLY A 76 -8.92 -14.44 -15.49
C GLY A 76 -9.14 -13.14 -14.73
N ASP A 77 -8.65 -13.00 -13.48
CA ASP A 77 -8.66 -11.70 -12.78
C ASP A 77 -7.83 -10.69 -13.58
N ILE A 78 -6.63 -11.08 -14.02
CA ILE A 78 -5.73 -10.25 -14.82
C ILE A 78 -5.78 -10.73 -16.28
N SER A 79 -6.09 -9.84 -17.21
CA SER A 79 -6.10 -10.18 -18.64
C SER A 79 -4.69 -10.51 -19.14
N ALA A 80 -4.58 -11.33 -20.19
CA ALA A 80 -3.29 -11.71 -20.77
C ALA A 80 -2.46 -10.49 -21.20
N ASP A 81 -3.09 -9.52 -21.86
CA ASP A 81 -2.43 -8.28 -22.29
C ASP A 81 -1.92 -7.46 -21.10
N THR A 82 -2.70 -7.38 -20.01
CA THR A 82 -2.29 -6.69 -18.79
C THR A 82 -1.14 -7.41 -18.11
N ALA A 83 -1.21 -8.74 -17.99
CA ALA A 83 -0.14 -9.54 -17.40
C ALA A 83 1.17 -9.38 -18.18
N ALA A 84 1.12 -9.44 -19.51
CA ALA A 84 2.28 -9.24 -20.37
C ALA A 84 2.89 -7.84 -20.22
N ALA A 85 2.07 -6.79 -20.19
CA ALA A 85 2.55 -5.42 -19.97
C ALA A 85 3.19 -5.25 -18.58
N LEU A 86 2.60 -5.87 -17.56
CA LEU A 86 3.14 -5.82 -16.20
C LEU A 86 4.46 -6.58 -16.09
N ASP A 87 4.59 -7.76 -16.71
CA ASP A 87 5.83 -8.54 -16.70
C ASP A 87 6.98 -7.80 -17.41
N ALA A 88 6.67 -7.11 -18.51
CA ALA A 88 7.64 -6.33 -19.26
C ALA A 88 8.11 -5.07 -18.50
N LEU A 89 7.18 -4.34 -17.86
CA LEU A 89 7.49 -3.08 -17.18
C LEU A 89 8.01 -3.27 -15.75
N TYR A 90 7.61 -4.37 -15.09
CA TYR A 90 7.89 -4.63 -13.68
C TYR A 90 8.38 -6.08 -13.48
N PRO A 91 9.62 -6.41 -13.90
CA PRO A 91 10.15 -7.78 -13.80
C PRO A 91 10.29 -8.28 -12.36
N LEU A 92 10.27 -7.38 -11.37
CA LEU A 92 10.34 -7.68 -9.93
C LEU A 92 8.99 -7.46 -9.21
N ASP A 93 7.88 -7.43 -9.96
CA ASP A 93 6.54 -7.20 -9.40
C ASP A 93 6.15 -8.26 -8.36
N GLN A 94 5.88 -7.84 -7.13
CA GLN A 94 5.36 -8.71 -6.07
C GLN A 94 3.86 -8.50 -5.82
N ALA A 95 3.24 -7.54 -6.51
CA ALA A 95 1.91 -7.05 -6.24
C ALA A 95 0.81 -7.80 -7.02
N ARG A 96 0.82 -9.13 -7.03
CA ARG A 96 -0.26 -9.96 -7.60
C ARG A 96 -0.70 -10.98 -6.57
N GLY A 97 -1.76 -11.73 -6.80
CA GLY A 97 -2.19 -12.73 -5.84
C GLY A 97 -2.91 -12.14 -4.64
N TYR A 98 -3.70 -11.08 -4.85
CA TYR A 98 -4.62 -10.52 -3.86
C TYR A 98 -6.05 -11.01 -4.09
N GLY A 99 -6.80 -11.13 -3.00
CA GLY A 99 -8.25 -11.29 -2.97
C GLY A 99 -8.99 -9.97 -2.71
N LEU A 100 -10.32 -10.04 -2.60
CA LEU A 100 -11.14 -8.92 -2.11
C LEU A 100 -10.85 -8.64 -0.63
N ASP A 101 -10.95 -7.38 -0.24
CA ASP A 101 -10.81 -6.93 1.14
C ASP A 101 -9.46 -7.27 1.80
N GLU A 102 -8.41 -7.37 0.99
CA GLU A 102 -7.04 -7.58 1.45
C GLU A 102 -6.25 -6.27 1.47
N LEU A 103 -5.26 -6.17 2.35
CA LEU A 103 -4.41 -4.99 2.43
C LEU A 103 -3.39 -4.98 1.29
N ARG A 104 -3.59 -4.10 0.30
CA ARG A 104 -2.67 -3.88 -0.82
C ARG A 104 -1.40 -3.14 -0.38
N GLY A 105 -1.52 -2.24 0.58
CA GLY A 105 -0.43 -1.39 1.06
C GLY A 105 -0.98 -0.21 1.84
N ILE A 106 -0.19 0.85 1.97
CA ILE A 106 -0.54 2.08 2.66
C ILE A 106 -0.11 3.29 1.84
N PHE A 107 -0.82 4.41 2.01
CA PHE A 107 -0.21 5.71 1.77
C PHE A 107 0.51 6.16 3.02
N VAL A 108 1.72 6.68 2.85
CA VAL A 108 2.49 7.37 3.88
C VAL A 108 2.48 8.85 3.54
N VAL A 109 1.96 9.65 4.46
CA VAL A 109 1.94 11.11 4.35
C VAL A 109 2.86 11.65 5.43
N SER A 110 3.88 12.41 5.06
CA SER A 110 4.77 13.08 6.02
C SER A 110 4.70 14.58 5.85
N MET A 111 4.86 15.34 6.93
CA MET A 111 5.02 16.80 6.88
C MET A 111 5.81 17.27 8.10
N ASP A 112 6.54 18.38 7.96
CA ASP A 112 7.26 19.00 9.06
C ASP A 112 6.25 19.57 10.08
N LYS A 113 6.63 19.54 11.35
CA LYS A 113 5.88 20.24 12.40
C LYS A 113 6.12 21.75 12.30
N GLU A 114 5.06 22.53 12.56
CA GLU A 114 5.20 23.97 12.81
C GLU A 114 5.78 24.25 14.21
#